data_AF-A0A2M6YBJ3-F1
#
_entry.id   AF-A0A2M6YBJ3-F1
#
_cell.length_a   1.000
_cell.length_b   1.000
_cell.length_c   1.000
_cell.angle_alpha   90.00
_cell.angle_beta   90.00
_cell.angle_gamma   90.00
#
_symmetry.space_group_name_H-M   'P 1'
#
loop_
_entity.id
_entity.type
_entity.pdbx_description
1 polymer ?
#
loop_
_entity_poly.entity_id
_entity_poly.type
_entity_poly.pdbx_seq_one_letter_code
_entity_poly.pdbx_strand_id
1 'polypeptide(L)'
;MPEDAEQSTTDEISTDGGKSSGLNKVRNFFTMGGDKKKWTKTLIVSAAVFFVFGFLATAVWGMALSFLSRSIAEPSGANAGVNGLTCGGNVIPNYSSTATLSDGKSYTIKNDGKGIVVQEDHNKTTADPPSVTPADLVQHLAVTNFAANCPSSNSVCKNTHWTPAAGGGAYGSSSRTPPPDAEPWMINFNIVHNGKKLLPPAGTRVIVYAPKTKKAIIAAGGYEWGPETYSKWVAGVKPEVLAQLGIQTNDRIETGFSSDQTLSYGMVFGDCVQNFTSGTVDVNNLASWYYGQGQQPWGDKPGQCSGWSVNKYSARGCAVTSAAMIARYYGKNINPYQMGAEMCSNGTIGLDVGKVANLIGKSYKGQSNPSISYLQSALTHGPVLAQGVKAFQASGQHWVVIVSISGDKMIISDPTIRNVGGSGKEWSTSEVSKLTNVYYFY
;
A
#
# COMPACT_ATOMS: atom_id res chain seq x y z
N MET A 1 28.22 -2.89 61.97
CA MET A 1 29.02 -1.82 62.58
C MET A 1 30.36 -2.43 62.97
N PRO A 2 31.53 -1.83 62.69
CA PRO A 2 31.91 -0.64 61.89
C PRO A 2 32.55 -1.04 60.53
N GLU A 3 32.58 -0.20 59.48
CA GLU A 3 33.55 0.89 59.15
C GLU A 3 35.00 0.42 58.98
N ASP A 4 35.54 0.66 57.77
CA ASP A 4 36.95 0.97 57.38
C ASP A 4 37.07 0.65 55.86
N ALA A 5 37.13 1.61 54.93
CA ALA A 5 38.19 2.60 54.64
C ALA A 5 39.37 2.04 53.81
N GLU A 6 39.48 2.61 52.59
CA GLU A 6 40.68 2.97 51.82
C GLU A 6 41.85 1.99 51.58
N GLN A 7 42.10 1.70 50.30
CA GLN A 7 43.41 1.63 49.63
C GLN A 7 43.13 1.59 48.11
N SER A 8 43.32 2.64 47.30
CA SER A 8 44.53 3.39 46.94
C SER A 8 45.66 2.51 46.41
N THR A 9 45.65 2.28 45.09
CA THR A 9 46.83 1.90 44.31
C THR A 9 46.94 2.84 43.12
N THR A 10 47.93 3.72 43.20
CA THR A 10 48.46 4.61 42.17
C THR A 10 49.27 3.83 41.14
N ASP A 11 48.87 3.90 39.88
CA ASP A 11 49.74 3.54 38.75
C ASP A 11 50.45 4.80 38.24
N GLU A 12 51.78 4.71 38.23
CA GLU A 12 52.71 5.66 37.65
C GLU A 12 52.53 5.71 36.12
N ILE A 13 52.27 6.89 35.57
CA ILE A 13 52.53 7.19 34.16
C ILE A 13 53.42 8.42 34.07
N SER A 14 54.70 8.10 33.83
CA SER A 14 55.74 8.86 33.13
C SER A 14 55.29 10.15 32.44
N THR A 15 55.75 11.28 32.96
CA THR A 15 55.80 12.57 32.27
C THR A 15 56.89 12.55 31.21
N ASP A 16 56.53 12.73 29.94
CA ASP A 16 57.49 13.11 28.91
C ASP A 16 56.95 14.17 27.94
N GLY A 17 57.78 15.20 27.76
CA GLY A 17 57.98 16.01 26.56
C GLY A 17 56.81 16.51 25.71
N GLY A 18 56.41 17.76 25.96
CA GLY A 18 56.42 18.80 24.91
C GLY A 18 55.27 18.83 23.89
N LYS A 19 54.45 19.90 23.96
CA LYS A 19 53.97 20.74 22.82
C LYS A 19 52.92 21.76 23.29
N SER A 20 53.36 22.82 23.97
CA SER A 20 52.55 24.03 24.19
C SER A 20 52.82 25.05 23.07
N SER A 21 52.26 24.85 21.87
CA SER A 21 52.40 25.81 20.75
C SER A 21 51.09 26.42 20.24
N GLY A 22 49.93 26.04 20.80
CA GLY A 22 48.63 26.60 20.42
C GLY A 22 48.24 27.88 21.17
N LEU A 23 48.31 27.85 22.50
CA LEU A 23 47.79 28.94 23.35
C LEU A 23 48.68 30.19 23.36
N ASN A 24 50.00 30.05 23.18
CA ASN A 24 50.91 31.20 23.10
C ASN A 24 50.79 31.97 21.77
N LYS A 25 50.26 31.36 20.70
CA LYS A 25 50.02 32.05 19.42
C LYS A 25 48.80 32.97 19.46
N VAL A 26 47.76 32.60 20.22
CA VAL A 26 46.56 33.44 20.37
C VAL A 26 46.86 34.70 21.18
N ARG A 27 47.78 34.62 22.14
CA ARG A 27 48.15 35.76 23.00
C ARG A 27 48.96 36.84 22.27
N ASN A 28 49.80 36.47 21.29
CA ASN A 28 50.55 37.42 20.46
C ASN A 28 49.73 38.08 19.34
N PHE A 29 48.49 37.63 19.09
CA PHE A 29 47.62 38.25 18.09
C PHE A 29 46.97 39.54 18.59
N PHE A 30 46.83 39.71 19.92
CA PHE A 30 46.21 40.89 20.52
C PHE A 30 47.16 42.08 20.77
N THR A 31 48.45 41.93 20.50
CA THR A 31 49.47 42.99 20.72
C THR A 31 50.01 43.63 19.44
N MET A 32 49.46 43.31 18.27
CA MET A 32 49.80 44.05 17.05
C MET A 32 49.10 45.42 17.05
N GLY A 33 49.89 46.48 17.24
CA GLY A 33 49.49 47.90 17.21
C GLY A 33 49.02 48.40 15.84
N GLY A 34 48.06 47.70 15.24
CA GLY A 34 47.36 48.11 14.03
C GLY A 34 46.18 49.02 14.36
N ASP A 35 45.88 49.92 13.43
CA ASP A 35 44.77 50.87 13.48
C ASP A 35 43.45 50.20 13.92
N LYS A 36 43.00 50.50 15.14
CA LYS A 36 41.79 49.93 15.76
C LYS A 36 40.55 50.09 14.88
N LYS A 37 40.50 51.13 14.04
CA LYS A 37 39.39 51.34 13.10
C LYS A 37 39.37 50.29 11.99
N LYS A 38 40.52 49.84 11.50
CA LYS A 38 40.60 48.79 10.47
C LYS A 38 40.15 47.45 11.04
N TRP A 39 40.63 47.07 12.22
CA TRP A 39 40.23 45.82 12.87
C TRP A 39 38.75 45.77 13.20
N THR A 40 38.17 46.87 13.68
CA THR A 40 36.73 46.94 13.96
C THR A 40 35.91 46.74 12.69
N LYS A 41 36.30 47.35 11.57
CA LYS A 41 35.63 47.14 10.27
C LYS A 41 35.74 45.69 9.80
N THR A 42 36.91 45.08 9.90
CA THR A 42 37.12 43.67 9.52
C THR A 42 36.24 42.74 10.35
N LEU A 43 36.16 42.95 11.67
CA LEU A 43 35.30 42.16 12.57
C LEU A 43 33.82 42.29 12.23
N ILE A 44 33.33 43.52 11.96
CA ILE A 44 31.93 43.75 11.57
C ILE A 44 31.61 43.06 10.25
N VAL A 45 32.49 43.18 9.24
CA VAL A 45 32.30 42.54 7.94
C VAL A 45 32.32 41.01 8.07
N SER A 46 33.26 40.44 8.81
CA SER A 46 33.31 38.99 9.06
C SER A 46 32.07 38.50 9.79
N ALA A 47 31.59 39.21 10.82
CA ALA A 47 30.37 38.85 11.52
C ALA A 47 29.14 38.89 10.60
N ALA A 48 29.01 39.92 9.75
CA ALA A 48 27.92 40.03 8.77
C ALA A 48 27.97 38.89 7.74
N VAL A 49 29.15 38.54 7.24
CA VAL A 49 29.34 37.40 6.33
C VAL A 49 28.92 36.09 7.00
N PHE A 50 29.39 35.83 8.23
CA PHE A 50 28.97 34.63 8.97
C PHE A 50 27.46 34.57 9.22
N PHE A 51 26.82 35.70 9.50
CA PHE A 51 25.37 35.77 9.70
C PHE A 51 24.61 35.45 8.41
N VAL A 52 25.01 36.03 7.28
CA VAL A 52 24.38 35.80 5.98
C VAL A 52 24.56 34.35 5.51
N PHE A 53 25.78 33.80 5.60
CA PHE A 53 26.03 32.41 5.21
C PHE A 53 25.38 31.42 6.17
N GLY A 54 25.35 31.72 7.48
CA GLY A 54 24.63 30.91 8.47
C GLY A 54 23.13 30.86 8.20
N PHE A 55 22.51 31.99 7.88
CA PHE A 55 21.07 32.08 7.58
C PHE A 55 20.72 31.39 6.25
N LEU A 56 21.58 31.52 5.24
CA LEU A 56 21.40 30.80 3.97
C LEU A 56 21.56 29.28 4.15
N ALA A 57 22.54 28.84 4.95
CA ALA A 57 22.72 27.42 5.24
C ALA A 57 21.52 26.83 5.99
N THR A 58 20.97 27.53 6.99
CA THR A 58 19.78 27.06 7.72
C THR A 58 18.52 27.10 6.86
N ALA A 59 18.34 28.08 5.98
CA ALA A 59 17.22 28.13 5.04
C ALA A 59 17.29 26.99 4.01
N VAL A 60 18.47 26.71 3.46
CA VAL A 60 18.68 25.59 2.50
C VAL A 60 18.47 24.25 3.20
N TRP A 61 19.00 24.06 4.41
CA TRP A 61 18.75 22.85 5.20
C TRP A 61 17.29 22.71 5.62
N GLY A 62 16.61 23.80 5.96
CA GLY A 62 15.18 23.82 6.28
C GLY A 62 14.31 23.43 5.08
N MET A 63 14.64 23.95 3.89
CA MET A 63 13.99 23.54 2.63
C MET A 63 14.29 22.08 2.29
N ALA A 64 15.54 21.63 2.40
CA ALA A 64 15.91 20.23 2.16
C ALA A 64 15.21 19.28 3.14
N LEU A 65 15.14 19.62 4.43
CA LEU A 65 14.39 18.87 5.45
C LEU A 65 12.88 18.94 5.23
N SER A 66 12.34 20.02 4.67
CA SER A 66 10.92 20.10 4.29
C SER A 66 10.60 19.22 3.07
N PHE A 67 11.52 19.09 2.12
CA PHE A 67 11.40 18.18 1.00
C PHE A 67 11.62 16.72 1.42
N LEU A 68 12.60 16.46 2.30
CA LEU A 68 12.82 15.13 2.89
C LEU A 68 11.64 14.72 3.77
N SER A 69 11.12 15.61 4.61
CA SER A 69 9.93 15.31 5.43
C SER A 69 8.68 15.14 4.56
N ARG A 70 8.55 15.81 3.41
CA ARG A 70 7.48 15.54 2.45
C ARG A 70 7.66 14.23 1.68
N SER A 71 8.89 13.80 1.41
CA SER A 71 9.17 12.51 0.76
C SER A 71 9.16 11.33 1.74
N ILE A 72 9.40 11.57 3.03
CA ILE A 72 9.38 10.58 4.12
C ILE A 72 8.02 10.58 4.85
N ALA A 73 7.20 11.63 4.71
CA ALA A 73 5.79 11.67 5.14
C ALA A 73 4.83 11.15 4.05
N GLU A 74 5.29 10.30 3.13
CA GLU A 74 4.43 9.17 2.80
C GLU A 74 4.28 8.37 4.09
N PRO A 75 3.07 8.25 4.67
CA PRO A 75 2.94 7.62 5.96
C PRO A 75 3.42 6.17 5.84
N SER A 76 4.57 5.88 6.44
CA SER A 76 4.92 4.58 7.00
C SER A 76 4.01 4.27 8.20
N GLY A 77 2.71 4.49 8.01
CA GLY A 77 1.65 4.26 8.96
C GLY A 77 1.46 2.76 9.10
N ALA A 78 2.16 2.19 10.08
CA ALA A 78 1.76 0.96 10.71
C ALA A 78 0.25 1.01 11.05
N ASN A 79 -0.45 -0.09 10.73
CA ASN A 79 -1.89 -0.33 10.93
C ASN A 79 -2.83 0.10 9.79
N ALA A 80 -2.75 -0.59 8.65
CA ALA A 80 -3.85 -0.69 7.69
C ALA A 80 -4.13 -2.18 7.41
N GLY A 81 -4.94 -2.81 8.27
CA GLY A 81 -5.51 -4.11 7.97
C GLY A 81 -6.63 -3.94 6.93
N VAL A 82 -6.65 -4.84 5.95
CA VAL A 82 -7.81 -5.22 5.11
C VAL A 82 -8.26 -4.27 3.96
N ASN A 83 -8.34 -4.83 2.74
CA ASN A 83 -9.22 -4.50 1.59
C ASN A 83 -9.14 -3.15 0.81
N GLY A 84 -8.01 -2.78 0.19
CA GLY A 84 -8.11 -1.68 -0.81
C GLY A 84 -6.88 -1.24 -1.60
N LEU A 85 -5.81 -2.04 -1.71
CA LEU A 85 -4.57 -1.60 -2.36
C LEU A 85 -4.27 -2.44 -3.61
N THR A 86 -4.34 -1.81 -4.79
CA THR A 86 -4.10 -2.40 -6.13
C THR A 86 -2.87 -1.73 -6.81
N CYS A 87 -1.70 -2.36 -6.67
CA CYS A 87 -0.31 -2.07 -7.14
C CYS A 87 -0.12 -1.34 -8.49
N GLY A 88 0.94 -0.55 -8.84
CA GLY A 88 2.20 -0.14 -8.19
C GLY A 88 3.14 0.75 -9.06
N GLY A 89 2.66 1.84 -9.71
CA GLY A 89 3.47 2.78 -10.55
C GLY A 89 2.71 4.02 -11.12
N ASN A 90 3.06 4.58 -12.30
CA ASN A 90 2.58 5.90 -12.80
C ASN A 90 1.48 5.91 -13.89
N VAL A 91 1.02 4.76 -14.39
CA VAL A 91 0.00 4.69 -15.47
C VAL A 91 -1.42 4.59 -14.91
N ILE A 92 -2.23 5.63 -15.15
CA ILE A 92 -3.66 5.63 -14.82
C ILE A 92 -4.39 4.75 -15.86
N PRO A 93 -5.29 3.82 -15.46
CA PRO A 93 -6.07 3.04 -16.41
C PRO A 93 -6.86 3.94 -17.34
N ASN A 94 -7.23 3.44 -18.52
CA ASN A 94 -7.99 4.25 -19.48
C ASN A 94 -9.36 4.61 -18.89
N TYR A 95 -9.72 5.90 -18.98
CA TYR A 95 -11.03 6.39 -18.59
C TYR A 95 -11.56 7.40 -19.61
N SER A 96 -12.87 7.55 -19.63
CA SER A 96 -13.57 8.51 -20.49
C SER A 96 -14.65 9.24 -19.71
N SER A 97 -14.87 10.51 -20.03
CA SER A 97 -16.01 11.27 -19.50
C SER A 97 -17.35 10.74 -20.03
N THR A 98 -17.32 9.94 -21.11
CA THR A 98 -18.51 9.28 -21.68
C THR A 98 -18.29 7.78 -21.86
N ALA A 99 -19.27 6.96 -21.45
CA ALA A 99 -19.22 5.51 -21.63
C ALA A 99 -20.62 4.90 -21.80
N THR A 100 -20.71 3.86 -22.63
CA THR A 100 -21.87 2.96 -22.66
C THR A 100 -21.67 1.88 -21.61
N LEU A 101 -22.59 1.78 -20.65
CA LEU A 101 -22.47 0.86 -19.52
C LEU A 101 -23.31 -0.41 -19.73
N SER A 102 -23.29 -1.32 -18.74
CA SER A 102 -23.91 -2.65 -18.81
C SER A 102 -25.42 -2.65 -19.07
N ASP A 103 -26.10 -1.53 -18.84
CA ASP A 103 -27.52 -1.35 -19.16
C ASP A 103 -27.77 -0.83 -20.58
N GLY A 104 -26.73 -0.74 -21.41
CA GLY A 104 -26.79 -0.31 -22.81
C GLY A 104 -26.94 1.20 -23.01
N LYS A 105 -26.94 2.00 -21.93
CA LYS A 105 -27.08 3.47 -22.02
C LYS A 105 -25.73 4.15 -22.05
N SER A 106 -25.64 5.24 -22.82
CA SER A 106 -24.49 6.14 -22.84
C SER A 106 -24.62 7.22 -21.77
N TYR A 107 -23.63 7.30 -20.88
CA TYR A 107 -23.58 8.25 -19.78
C TYR A 107 -22.46 9.24 -20.01
N THR A 108 -22.70 10.52 -19.69
CA THR A 108 -21.68 11.58 -19.75
C THR A 108 -21.55 12.25 -18.38
N ILE A 109 -20.31 12.36 -17.90
CA ILE A 109 -19.96 13.14 -16.71
C ILE A 109 -19.91 14.62 -17.10
N LYS A 110 -20.59 15.47 -16.33
CA LYS A 110 -20.57 16.93 -16.55
C LYS A 110 -19.14 17.49 -16.51
N ASN A 111 -18.88 18.56 -17.28
CA ASN A 111 -17.59 19.25 -17.34
C ASN A 111 -16.42 18.32 -17.73
N ASP A 112 -16.70 17.29 -18.53
CA ASP A 112 -15.73 16.26 -18.91
C ASP A 112 -15.03 15.60 -17.71
N GLY A 113 -15.73 15.54 -16.57
CA GLY A 113 -15.23 14.98 -15.33
C GLY A 113 -14.16 15.81 -14.62
N LYS A 114 -13.90 17.05 -15.04
CA LYS A 114 -12.88 17.92 -14.44
C LYS A 114 -13.51 19.00 -13.57
N GLY A 115 -12.96 19.21 -12.38
CA GLY A 115 -13.44 20.26 -11.48
C GLY A 115 -12.91 20.12 -10.07
N ILE A 116 -13.62 20.72 -9.12
CA ILE A 116 -13.26 20.60 -7.70
C ILE A 116 -14.12 19.56 -7.01
N VAL A 117 -13.50 18.87 -6.05
CA VAL A 117 -14.15 17.83 -5.24
C VAL A 117 -14.71 18.42 -3.95
N VAL A 118 -15.76 17.83 -3.41
CA VAL A 118 -16.26 18.09 -2.05
C VAL A 118 -16.26 16.79 -1.25
N GLN A 119 -15.99 16.88 0.05
CA GLN A 119 -16.19 15.77 0.97
C GLN A 119 -17.69 15.54 1.16
N GLU A 120 -18.10 14.29 1.02
CA GLU A 120 -19.43 13.81 1.38
C GLU A 120 -19.36 13.01 2.67
N ASP A 121 -20.49 12.93 3.36
CA ASP A 121 -20.67 12.14 4.57
C ASP A 121 -20.94 10.65 4.23
N HIS A 122 -21.00 9.79 5.24
CA HIS A 122 -21.21 8.36 5.08
C HIS A 122 -22.67 7.99 4.76
N ASN A 123 -22.84 6.94 3.95
CA ASN A 123 -24.15 6.40 3.60
C ASN A 123 -24.36 5.05 4.28
N LYS A 124 -25.59 4.72 4.64
CA LYS A 124 -25.88 3.40 5.18
C LYS A 124 -25.55 2.33 4.14
N THR A 125 -25.02 1.22 4.60
CA THR A 125 -24.67 0.04 3.78
C THR A 125 -25.73 -1.04 3.89
N THR A 126 -25.60 -2.09 3.08
CA THR A 126 -26.46 -3.28 3.20
C THR A 126 -26.22 -4.08 4.48
N ALA A 127 -25.14 -3.80 5.23
CA ALA A 127 -24.85 -4.42 6.52
C ALA A 127 -25.36 -3.61 7.72
N ASP A 128 -25.79 -2.37 7.49
CA ASP A 128 -26.29 -1.49 8.55
C ASP A 128 -27.78 -1.79 8.87
N PRO A 129 -28.23 -1.49 10.09
CA PRO A 129 -29.64 -1.63 10.44
C PRO A 129 -30.55 -0.70 9.59
N PRO A 130 -31.85 -1.01 9.44
CA PRO A 130 -32.78 -0.23 8.61
C PRO A 130 -32.91 1.24 9.02
N SER A 131 -32.80 1.51 10.32
CA SER A 131 -32.75 2.85 10.92
C SER A 131 -31.38 3.04 11.53
N VAL A 132 -30.70 4.13 11.14
CA VAL A 132 -29.37 4.49 11.68
C VAL A 132 -29.47 5.76 12.52
N THR A 133 -28.84 5.71 13.68
CA THR A 133 -28.69 6.79 14.65
C THR A 133 -27.25 7.30 14.64
N PRO A 134 -26.95 8.45 15.25
CA PRO A 134 -25.56 8.89 15.44
C PRO A 134 -24.69 7.85 16.18
N ALA A 135 -25.27 7.04 17.07
CA ALA A 135 -24.54 5.99 17.78
C ALA A 135 -24.13 4.83 16.86
N ASP A 136 -24.92 4.56 15.81
CA ASP A 136 -24.65 3.47 14.85
C ASP A 136 -23.47 3.79 13.93
N LEU A 137 -23.00 5.05 13.90
CA LEU A 137 -21.85 5.43 13.09
C LEU A 137 -20.59 4.64 13.49
N VAL A 138 -20.39 4.34 14.78
CA VAL A 138 -19.23 3.54 15.22
C VAL A 138 -19.25 2.14 14.62
N GLN A 139 -20.42 1.49 14.61
CA GLN A 139 -20.60 0.18 13.99
C GLN A 139 -20.41 0.27 12.47
N HIS A 140 -20.99 1.30 11.85
CA HIS A 140 -20.84 1.56 10.42
C HIS A 140 -19.36 1.67 10.01
N LEU A 141 -18.59 2.53 10.70
CA LEU A 141 -17.16 2.72 10.45
C LEU A 141 -16.35 1.43 10.64
N ALA A 142 -16.81 0.52 11.50
CA ALA A 142 -16.19 -0.80 11.65
C ALA A 142 -16.49 -1.72 10.46
N VAL A 143 -17.73 -1.78 9.97
CA VAL A 143 -18.12 -2.65 8.85
C VAL A 143 -17.57 -2.17 7.50
N THR A 144 -17.38 -0.85 7.33
CA THR A 144 -16.75 -0.27 6.13
C THR A 144 -15.23 -0.25 6.20
N ASN A 145 -14.65 -0.74 7.31
CA ASN A 145 -13.21 -0.72 7.56
C ASN A 145 -12.60 0.70 7.47
N PHE A 146 -13.34 1.70 7.94
CA PHE A 146 -12.97 3.11 7.87
C PHE A 146 -11.55 3.38 8.40
N ALA A 147 -11.22 2.83 9.57
CA ALA A 147 -9.94 3.08 10.23
C ALA A 147 -8.72 2.67 9.40
N ALA A 148 -8.87 1.68 8.50
CA ALA A 148 -7.80 1.26 7.60
C ALA A 148 -7.62 2.20 6.40
N ASN A 149 -8.71 2.79 5.94
CA ASN A 149 -8.74 3.65 4.76
C ASN A 149 -8.58 5.14 5.12
N CYS A 150 -8.91 5.52 6.34
CA CYS A 150 -8.90 6.87 6.88
C CYS A 150 -8.24 6.90 8.28
N PRO A 151 -6.89 6.94 8.37
CA PRO A 151 -6.21 6.97 9.66
C PRO A 151 -6.52 8.26 10.41
N SER A 152 -6.68 8.18 11.74
CA SER A 152 -7.02 9.32 12.61
C SER A 152 -6.00 10.48 12.58
N SER A 153 -4.79 10.22 12.08
CA SER A 153 -3.77 11.24 11.84
C SER A 153 -4.12 12.17 10.68
N ASN A 154 -4.97 11.74 9.74
CA ASN A 154 -5.42 12.54 8.62
C ASN A 154 -6.59 13.44 9.04
N SER A 155 -6.43 14.76 8.87
CA SER A 155 -7.43 15.74 9.26
C SER A 155 -8.78 15.58 8.55
N VAL A 156 -8.78 15.05 7.33
CA VAL A 156 -10.00 14.79 6.56
C VAL A 156 -10.86 13.70 7.23
N CYS A 157 -10.22 12.78 7.94
CA CYS A 157 -10.87 11.63 8.58
C CYS A 157 -11.46 11.93 9.97
N LYS A 158 -11.23 13.14 10.51
CA LYS A 158 -11.65 13.47 11.90
C LYS A 158 -13.12 13.84 12.03
N ASN A 159 -13.76 14.24 10.93
CA ASN A 159 -15.11 14.78 10.92
C ASN A 159 -16.02 13.90 10.05
N THR A 160 -16.22 12.65 10.45
CA THR A 160 -17.16 11.74 9.79
C THR A 160 -18.54 11.87 10.39
N HIS A 161 -19.55 12.07 9.54
CA HIS A 161 -20.95 12.09 9.94
C HIS A 161 -21.77 11.24 8.96
N TRP A 162 -23.05 11.03 9.29
CA TRP A 162 -24.00 10.45 8.34
C TRP A 162 -24.49 11.50 7.37
N THR A 163 -24.64 11.15 6.08
CA THR A 163 -25.24 12.02 5.08
C THR A 163 -26.66 12.37 5.51
N PRO A 164 -27.02 13.64 5.70
CA PRO A 164 -28.41 14.01 5.92
C PRO A 164 -29.18 13.74 4.64
N ALA A 165 -30.37 13.13 4.72
CA ALA A 165 -31.23 13.04 3.54
C ALA A 165 -31.47 14.45 2.97
N ALA A 166 -31.39 14.58 1.65
CA ALA A 166 -31.76 15.82 0.97
C ALA A 166 -33.18 16.26 1.42
N GLY A 167 -33.27 17.37 2.16
CA GLY A 167 -34.54 17.87 2.74
C GLY A 167 -34.80 17.51 4.21
N GLY A 168 -33.85 16.96 4.96
CA GLY A 168 -33.96 16.78 6.43
C GLY A 168 -34.62 15.48 6.90
N GLY A 169 -34.57 14.42 6.08
CA GLY A 169 -35.09 13.07 6.40
C GLY A 169 -34.09 12.14 7.11
N ALA A 170 -34.21 10.83 6.85
CA ALA A 170 -33.40 9.78 7.50
C ALA A 170 -31.89 9.91 7.23
N TYR A 171 -31.07 9.72 8.28
CA TYR A 171 -29.61 9.71 8.18
C TYR A 171 -29.09 8.60 7.24
N GLY A 172 -28.00 8.88 6.52
CA GLY A 172 -27.30 7.95 5.65
C GLY A 172 -28.10 7.52 4.41
N SER A 173 -29.15 8.26 4.02
CA SER A 173 -30.02 7.85 2.93
C SER A 173 -29.39 8.14 1.57
N SER A 174 -28.96 7.10 0.88
CA SER A 174 -28.65 7.15 -0.55
C SER A 174 -29.88 6.73 -1.38
N SER A 175 -29.85 7.03 -2.68
CA SER A 175 -30.89 6.53 -3.60
C SER A 175 -30.84 5.01 -3.78
N ARG A 176 -29.67 4.41 -3.52
CA ARG A 176 -29.42 2.98 -3.53
C ARG A 176 -28.41 2.64 -2.44
N THR A 177 -28.68 1.63 -1.63
CA THR A 177 -27.81 1.18 -0.53
C THR A 177 -26.52 0.52 -1.07
N PRO A 178 -25.32 1.09 -0.84
CA PRO A 178 -24.05 0.44 -1.20
C PRO A 178 -23.76 -0.81 -0.36
N PRO A 179 -23.04 -1.80 -0.90
CA PRO A 179 -22.42 -2.84 -0.08
C PRO A 179 -21.25 -2.26 0.74
N PRO A 180 -20.88 -2.88 1.88
CA PRO A 180 -19.85 -2.34 2.78
C PRO A 180 -18.48 -2.11 2.14
N ASP A 181 -18.10 -2.94 1.17
CA ASP A 181 -16.82 -2.84 0.45
C ASP A 181 -16.77 -1.70 -0.58
N ALA A 182 -17.92 -1.19 -1.01
CA ALA A 182 -18.02 -0.07 -1.94
C ALA A 182 -18.10 1.29 -1.24
N GLU A 183 -18.68 1.33 -0.03
CA GLU A 183 -19.00 2.58 0.67
C GLU A 183 -17.78 3.51 0.84
N PRO A 184 -16.61 3.04 1.34
CA PRO A 184 -15.41 3.89 1.47
C PRO A 184 -14.94 4.53 0.17
N TRP A 185 -15.29 3.93 -0.96
CA TRP A 185 -14.80 4.32 -2.27
C TRP A 185 -15.87 5.02 -3.10
N MET A 186 -16.98 5.42 -2.49
CA MET A 186 -18.07 6.03 -3.23
C MET A 186 -17.70 7.40 -3.80
N ILE A 187 -18.24 7.66 -4.99
CA ILE A 187 -18.22 8.96 -5.66
C ILE A 187 -19.63 9.32 -6.14
N ASN A 188 -20.03 10.54 -5.82
CA ASN A 188 -21.31 11.16 -6.15
C ASN A 188 -21.05 12.25 -7.19
N PHE A 189 -21.66 12.18 -8.38
CA PHE A 189 -21.41 13.16 -9.44
C PHE A 189 -22.65 13.36 -10.31
N ASN A 190 -22.71 14.50 -10.99
CA ASN A 190 -23.82 14.82 -11.88
C ASN A 190 -23.59 14.17 -13.24
N ILE A 191 -24.36 13.12 -13.51
CA ILE A 191 -24.27 12.31 -14.72
C ILE A 191 -25.52 12.54 -15.55
N VAL A 192 -25.33 12.70 -16.86
CA VAL A 192 -26.41 12.91 -17.81
C VAL A 192 -26.47 11.79 -18.83
N HIS A 193 -27.69 11.40 -19.20
CA HIS A 193 -28.00 10.54 -20.33
C HIS A 193 -29.03 11.28 -21.20
N ASN A 194 -28.69 11.55 -22.47
CA ASN A 194 -29.54 12.33 -23.38
C ASN A 194 -30.02 13.67 -22.77
N GLY A 195 -29.11 14.39 -22.11
CA GLY A 195 -29.39 15.68 -21.48
C GLY A 195 -30.21 15.62 -20.18
N LYS A 196 -30.64 14.43 -19.73
CA LYS A 196 -31.38 14.24 -18.47
C LYS A 196 -30.47 13.67 -17.39
N LYS A 197 -30.64 14.14 -16.15
CA LYS A 197 -29.92 13.60 -14.98
C LYS A 197 -30.27 12.12 -14.83
N LEU A 198 -29.27 11.24 -14.87
CA LEU A 198 -29.46 9.79 -14.73
C LEU A 198 -28.28 9.15 -13.99
N LEU A 199 -28.57 8.38 -12.93
CA LEU A 199 -27.55 7.58 -12.26
C LEU A 199 -27.19 6.35 -13.11
N PRO A 200 -25.89 6.03 -13.26
CA PRO A 200 -25.45 4.80 -13.89
C PRO A 200 -25.82 3.59 -13.02
N PRO A 201 -25.63 2.36 -13.50
CA PRO A 201 -25.75 1.16 -12.66
C PRO A 201 -24.93 1.28 -11.37
N ALA A 202 -25.48 0.77 -10.26
CA ALA A 202 -24.81 0.78 -8.97
C ALA A 202 -23.49 -0.01 -9.03
N GLY A 203 -22.42 0.56 -8.48
CA GLY A 203 -21.09 -0.03 -8.51
C GLY A 203 -20.31 0.23 -9.80
N THR A 204 -20.77 1.13 -10.67
CA THR A 204 -20.00 1.56 -11.86
C THR A 204 -18.60 2.02 -11.44
N ARG A 205 -17.55 1.54 -12.12
CA ARG A 205 -16.16 1.89 -11.85
C ARG A 205 -15.80 3.22 -12.47
N VAL A 206 -15.41 4.14 -11.59
CA VAL A 206 -15.06 5.51 -11.94
C VAL A 206 -13.63 5.75 -11.48
N ILE A 207 -12.77 6.22 -12.36
CA ILE A 207 -11.44 6.66 -11.97
C ILE A 207 -11.57 8.05 -11.38
N VAL A 208 -10.98 8.28 -10.21
CA VAL A 208 -10.81 9.62 -9.62
C VAL A 208 -9.33 9.89 -9.52
N TYR A 209 -8.85 10.82 -10.34
CA TYR A 209 -7.46 11.22 -10.40
C TYR A 209 -7.29 12.59 -9.74
N ALA A 210 -6.24 12.71 -8.92
CA ALA A 210 -5.84 13.95 -8.26
C ALA A 210 -4.58 14.51 -8.93
N PRO A 211 -4.68 15.50 -9.83
CA PRO A 211 -3.51 16.07 -10.52
C PRO A 211 -2.43 16.63 -9.58
N LYS A 212 -2.82 17.06 -8.38
CA LYS A 212 -1.96 17.62 -7.32
C LYS A 212 -0.98 16.58 -6.78
N THR A 213 -1.44 15.37 -6.52
CA THR A 213 -0.65 14.29 -5.90
C THR A 213 -0.27 13.19 -6.89
N LYS A 214 -0.78 13.26 -8.12
CA LYS A 214 -0.61 12.23 -9.16
C LYS A 214 -1.15 10.85 -8.75
N LYS A 215 -2.06 10.82 -7.77
CA LYS A 215 -2.73 9.59 -7.32
C LYS A 215 -4.06 9.41 -8.02
N ALA A 216 -4.45 8.16 -8.23
CA ALA A 216 -5.76 7.81 -8.73
C ALA A 216 -6.40 6.74 -7.83
N ILE A 217 -7.74 6.68 -7.81
CA ILE A 217 -8.51 5.60 -7.21
C ILE A 217 -9.56 5.09 -8.17
N ILE A 218 -9.97 3.84 -8.00
CA ILE A 218 -11.21 3.29 -8.55
C ILE A 218 -12.30 3.48 -7.50
N ALA A 219 -13.25 4.34 -7.82
CA ALA A 219 -14.39 4.69 -7.01
C ALA A 219 -15.67 4.00 -7.51
N ALA A 220 -16.65 3.89 -6.61
CA ALA A 220 -17.95 3.30 -6.84
C ALA A 220 -19.00 4.38 -7.15
N GLY A 221 -19.45 4.44 -8.41
CA GLY A 221 -20.52 5.33 -8.85
C GLY A 221 -21.91 4.70 -8.81
N GLY A 222 -22.95 5.53 -8.97
CA GLY A 222 -24.33 5.07 -9.23
C GLY A 222 -25.18 4.80 -7.98
N TYR A 223 -24.72 5.21 -6.79
CA TYR A 223 -25.47 5.08 -5.54
C TYR A 223 -26.19 6.36 -5.12
N GLU A 224 -25.64 7.52 -5.47
CA GLU A 224 -26.16 8.82 -5.08
C GLU A 224 -25.80 9.90 -6.11
N TRP A 225 -26.61 10.95 -6.13
CA TRP A 225 -26.43 12.08 -7.01
C TRP A 225 -25.33 13.01 -6.49
N GLY A 226 -24.55 13.57 -7.41
CA GLY A 226 -23.56 14.58 -7.05
C GLY A 226 -24.17 15.89 -6.54
N PRO A 227 -23.35 16.76 -5.96
CA PRO A 227 -23.78 18.04 -5.39
C PRO A 227 -24.55 18.90 -6.40
N GLU A 228 -25.71 19.44 -6.00
CA GLU A 228 -26.60 20.23 -6.86
C GLU A 228 -26.37 21.74 -6.74
N THR A 229 -25.93 22.21 -5.58
CA THR A 229 -26.04 23.62 -5.15
C THR A 229 -24.91 24.54 -5.59
N TYR A 230 -23.78 24.00 -6.07
CA TYR A 230 -22.64 24.83 -6.48
C TYR A 230 -22.04 24.34 -7.79
N SER A 231 -22.23 25.12 -8.85
CA SER A 231 -21.77 24.84 -10.22
C SER A 231 -20.27 24.53 -10.34
N LYS A 232 -19.48 24.87 -9.32
CA LYS A 232 -18.04 24.59 -9.24
C LYS A 232 -17.69 23.14 -8.88
N TRP A 233 -18.51 22.43 -8.10
CA TRP A 233 -18.20 21.06 -7.69
C TRP A 233 -18.57 20.05 -8.78
N VAL A 234 -17.61 19.22 -9.17
CA VAL A 234 -17.83 18.18 -10.20
C VAL A 234 -18.24 16.85 -9.58
N ALA A 235 -17.76 16.57 -8.37
CA ALA A 235 -18.08 15.37 -7.62
C ALA A 235 -17.97 15.60 -6.11
N GLY A 236 -18.74 14.81 -5.37
CA GLY A 236 -18.59 14.54 -3.95
C GLY A 236 -17.98 13.16 -3.74
N VAL A 237 -17.10 13.00 -2.76
CA VAL A 237 -16.45 11.71 -2.44
C VAL A 237 -16.34 11.52 -0.94
N LYS A 238 -16.19 10.28 -0.50
CA LYS A 238 -15.99 9.94 0.92
C LYS A 238 -14.65 10.45 1.45
N PRO A 239 -14.53 10.68 2.78
CA PRO A 239 -13.27 11.09 3.41
C PRO A 239 -12.11 10.13 3.13
N GLU A 240 -12.34 8.83 2.98
CA GLU A 240 -11.34 7.83 2.59
C GLU A 240 -10.73 8.11 1.22
N VAL A 241 -11.56 8.46 0.24
CA VAL A 241 -11.10 8.82 -1.11
C VAL A 241 -10.16 10.01 -1.05
N LEU A 242 -10.55 11.06 -0.33
CA LEU A 242 -9.73 12.25 -0.15
C LEU A 242 -8.42 11.94 0.58
N ALA A 243 -8.49 11.13 1.65
CA ALA A 243 -7.35 10.73 2.45
C ALA A 243 -6.33 9.93 1.63
N GLN A 244 -6.78 8.96 0.84
CA GLN A 244 -5.93 8.12 0.00
C GLN A 244 -5.30 8.90 -1.15
N LEU A 245 -6.07 9.81 -1.77
CA LEU A 245 -5.58 10.73 -2.80
C LEU A 245 -4.66 11.83 -2.23
N GLY A 246 -4.63 12.06 -0.92
CA GLY A 246 -3.86 13.14 -0.28
C GLY A 246 -4.37 14.53 -0.67
N ILE A 247 -5.69 14.67 -0.84
CA ILE A 247 -6.37 15.91 -1.20
C ILE A 247 -7.44 16.26 -0.16
N GLN A 248 -8.06 17.43 -0.31
CA GLN A 248 -9.13 17.91 0.57
C GLN A 248 -10.28 18.52 -0.25
N THR A 249 -11.39 18.85 0.41
CA THR A 249 -12.48 19.64 -0.19
C THR A 249 -11.94 20.88 -0.90
N ASN A 250 -12.48 21.16 -2.09
CA ASN A 250 -12.08 22.18 -3.05
C ASN A 250 -10.75 21.95 -3.80
N ASP A 251 -10.02 20.85 -3.57
CA ASP A 251 -8.93 20.47 -4.47
C ASP A 251 -9.49 20.03 -5.84
N ARG A 252 -8.66 20.13 -6.88
CA ARG A 252 -9.01 19.72 -8.24
C ARG A 252 -8.87 18.21 -8.43
N ILE A 253 -9.83 17.63 -9.14
CA ILE A 253 -9.83 16.23 -9.58
C ILE A 253 -10.19 16.12 -11.06
N GLU A 254 -9.84 14.99 -11.63
CA GLU A 254 -10.34 14.51 -12.92
C GLU A 254 -11.04 13.16 -12.68
N THR A 255 -12.16 12.94 -13.37
CA THR A 255 -12.97 11.74 -13.21
C THR A 255 -13.42 11.18 -14.55
N GLY A 256 -13.61 9.88 -14.63
CA GLY A 256 -14.17 9.24 -15.81
C GLY A 256 -14.57 7.80 -15.55
N PHE A 257 -15.44 7.27 -16.39
CA PHE A 257 -15.77 5.86 -16.39
C PHE A 257 -14.53 5.06 -16.78
N SER A 258 -14.14 4.08 -15.97
CA SER A 258 -13.07 3.15 -16.33
C SER A 258 -13.48 2.37 -17.57
N SER A 259 -12.57 2.17 -18.53
CA SER A 259 -12.82 1.24 -19.64
C SER A 259 -12.97 -0.20 -19.14
N ASP A 260 -12.34 -0.51 -18.01
CA ASP A 260 -12.46 -1.79 -17.32
C ASP A 260 -13.37 -1.66 -16.10
N GLN A 261 -14.61 -2.15 -16.24
CA GLN A 261 -15.62 -2.14 -15.19
C GLN A 261 -15.45 -3.27 -14.16
N THR A 262 -14.42 -4.09 -14.31
CA THR A 262 -14.15 -5.23 -13.41
C THR A 262 -13.12 -4.93 -12.32
N LEU A 263 -12.47 -3.76 -12.39
CA LEU A 263 -11.46 -3.34 -11.42
C LEU A 263 -11.99 -3.38 -9.99
N SER A 264 -11.14 -3.70 -9.02
CA SER A 264 -11.50 -3.56 -7.61
C SER A 264 -11.52 -2.09 -7.19
N TYR A 265 -12.36 -1.74 -6.21
CA TYR A 265 -12.33 -0.38 -5.64
C TYR A 265 -11.04 -0.15 -4.83
N GLY A 266 -10.66 1.11 -4.69
CA GLY A 266 -9.49 1.50 -3.91
C GLY A 266 -8.41 2.19 -4.74
N MET A 267 -7.21 2.31 -4.18
CA MET A 267 -6.11 3.00 -4.84
C MET A 267 -5.69 2.31 -6.14
N VAL A 268 -5.53 3.13 -7.17
CA VAL A 268 -4.85 2.79 -8.42
C VAL A 268 -3.39 3.15 -8.24
N PHE A 269 -2.55 2.14 -8.23
CA PHE A 269 -1.14 2.37 -8.46
C PHE A 269 -0.83 1.87 -9.88
N GLY A 270 -0.07 2.61 -10.66
CA GLY A 270 0.11 2.39 -12.09
C GLY A 270 1.24 1.45 -12.50
N ASP A 271 1.03 0.15 -12.45
CA ASP A 271 1.63 -0.75 -13.45
C ASP A 271 0.67 -1.92 -13.70
N CYS A 272 -0.60 -1.55 -13.88
CA CYS A 272 -1.70 -2.45 -14.26
C CYS A 272 -1.78 -2.63 -15.79
N VAL A 273 -0.67 -2.50 -16.52
CA VAL A 273 -0.55 -2.97 -17.92
C VAL A 273 -0.33 -4.50 -17.96
N GLN A 274 -0.65 -5.20 -16.88
CA GLN A 274 -0.95 -6.62 -16.93
C GLN A 274 -2.29 -6.88 -16.25
N ASN A 275 -3.37 -6.67 -17.01
CA ASN A 275 -4.69 -7.28 -16.84
C ASN A 275 -5.04 -7.66 -15.39
N PHE A 276 -5.31 -6.67 -14.54
CA PHE A 276 -6.10 -6.84 -13.31
C PHE A 276 -7.60 -6.68 -13.59
N THR A 277 -8.01 -6.89 -14.83
CA THR A 277 -9.38 -7.25 -15.17
C THR A 277 -9.75 -8.45 -14.27
N SER A 278 -10.99 -8.60 -13.85
CA SER A 278 -11.54 -9.90 -13.42
C SER A 278 -11.59 -10.92 -14.58
N GLY A 279 -10.76 -10.71 -15.60
CA GLY A 279 -10.49 -11.57 -16.72
C GLY A 279 -9.28 -12.42 -16.38
N THR A 280 -9.39 -13.68 -16.72
CA THR A 280 -8.34 -14.69 -16.84
C THR A 280 -6.93 -14.14 -16.61
N VAL A 281 -6.32 -14.46 -15.47
CA VAL A 281 -4.88 -14.30 -15.29
C VAL A 281 -4.21 -14.90 -16.52
N ASP A 282 -3.36 -14.13 -17.20
CA ASP A 282 -2.54 -14.70 -18.25
C ASP A 282 -1.56 -15.64 -17.57
N VAL A 283 -1.95 -16.92 -17.52
CA VAL A 283 -1.19 -18.00 -16.92
C VAL A 283 0.22 -18.12 -17.53
N ASN A 284 0.42 -17.61 -18.74
CA ASN A 284 1.71 -17.58 -19.43
C ASN A 284 2.57 -16.39 -19.04
N ASN A 285 1.98 -15.37 -18.39
CA ASN A 285 2.67 -14.17 -17.95
C ASN A 285 2.90 -14.22 -16.44
N LEU A 286 4.06 -14.74 -16.06
CA LEU A 286 4.46 -14.95 -14.67
C LEU A 286 4.36 -13.70 -13.79
N ALA A 287 4.65 -12.52 -14.37
CA ALA A 287 4.60 -11.26 -13.65
C ALA A 287 3.17 -10.90 -13.21
N SER A 288 2.15 -11.35 -13.94
CA SER A 288 0.75 -11.01 -13.68
C SER A 288 0.19 -11.64 -12.40
N TRP A 289 0.83 -12.71 -11.91
CA TRP A 289 0.41 -13.44 -10.71
C TRP A 289 1.47 -13.59 -9.62
N TYR A 290 2.66 -13.02 -9.83
CA TYR A 290 3.76 -13.04 -8.87
C TYR A 290 3.52 -12.10 -7.68
N TYR A 291 4.00 -12.53 -6.50
CA TYR A 291 4.11 -11.69 -5.31
C TYR A 291 5.48 -11.88 -4.65
N GLY A 292 6.13 -10.78 -4.25
CA GLY A 292 7.31 -10.83 -3.38
C GLY A 292 6.93 -10.73 -1.89
N GLN A 293 7.47 -11.56 -1.01
CA GLN A 293 7.14 -11.53 0.43
C GLN A 293 7.59 -10.22 1.11
N GLY A 294 8.60 -9.56 0.55
CA GLY A 294 9.09 -8.25 1.01
C GLY A 294 8.39 -7.05 0.38
N GLN A 295 7.44 -7.26 -0.52
CA GLN A 295 6.77 -6.19 -1.26
C GLN A 295 5.73 -5.49 -0.37
N GLN A 296 5.63 -4.16 -0.51
CA GLN A 296 4.58 -3.38 0.14
C GLN A 296 3.24 -3.55 -0.59
N PRO A 297 2.10 -3.51 0.12
CA PRO A 297 1.94 -3.11 1.52
C PRO A 297 2.04 -4.25 2.55
N TRP A 298 2.26 -5.50 2.15
CA TRP A 298 2.19 -6.63 3.09
C TRP A 298 3.51 -6.98 3.77
N GLY A 299 4.65 -6.71 3.14
CA GLY A 299 5.96 -7.16 3.60
C GLY A 299 6.33 -6.66 5.00
N ASP A 300 5.88 -5.48 5.41
CA ASP A 300 6.12 -4.93 6.75
C ASP A 300 5.03 -5.25 7.77
N LYS A 301 3.92 -5.87 7.36
CA LYS A 301 2.85 -6.22 8.29
C LYS A 301 3.30 -7.35 9.21
N PRO A 302 2.86 -7.35 10.48
CA PRO A 302 3.04 -8.50 11.34
C PRO A 302 2.25 -9.68 10.77
N GLY A 303 2.77 -10.89 10.94
CA GLY A 303 2.01 -12.09 10.62
C GLY A 303 0.75 -12.18 11.48
N GLN A 304 -0.35 -12.66 10.89
CA GLN A 304 -1.66 -12.70 11.55
C GLN A 304 -1.87 -13.91 12.46
N CYS A 305 -0.93 -14.85 12.47
CA CYS A 305 -1.01 -16.06 13.30
C CYS A 305 -0.36 -15.77 14.66
N SER A 306 -0.90 -16.33 15.75
CA SER A 306 -0.38 -16.14 17.12
C SER A 306 1.11 -16.48 17.25
N GLY A 307 1.63 -17.43 16.47
CA GLY A 307 3.06 -17.76 16.41
C GLY A 307 3.90 -17.04 15.34
N TRP A 308 3.28 -16.18 14.51
CA TRP A 308 3.98 -15.27 13.59
C TRP A 308 4.06 -13.83 14.11
N SER A 309 3.36 -13.52 15.19
CA SER A 309 3.05 -12.16 15.67
C SER A 309 4.26 -11.22 15.84
N VAL A 310 5.48 -11.75 16.03
CA VAL A 310 6.72 -10.96 16.16
C VAL A 310 7.51 -10.78 14.86
N ASN A 311 7.16 -11.49 13.78
CA ASN A 311 7.90 -11.47 12.52
C ASN A 311 7.07 -10.87 11.38
N LYS A 312 7.73 -10.02 10.58
CA LYS A 312 7.17 -9.43 9.37
C LYS A 312 7.05 -10.48 8.25
N TYR A 313 6.08 -10.33 7.35
CA TYR A 313 5.97 -11.17 6.13
C TYR A 313 7.26 -11.14 5.29
N SER A 314 7.95 -10.01 5.24
CA SER A 314 9.25 -9.90 4.58
C SER A 314 10.29 -10.88 5.09
N ALA A 315 10.23 -11.28 6.36
CA ALA A 315 11.19 -12.19 6.99
C ALA A 315 10.77 -13.67 6.94
N ARG A 316 9.46 -13.98 7.05
CA ARG A 316 8.97 -15.37 7.19
C ARG A 316 7.79 -15.73 6.28
N GLY A 317 7.43 -14.86 5.35
CA GLY A 317 6.21 -14.93 4.53
C GLY A 317 6.25 -15.88 3.34
N CYS A 318 7.30 -16.67 3.12
CA CYS A 318 7.43 -17.44 1.88
C CYS A 318 6.23 -18.36 1.61
N ALA A 319 5.74 -19.08 2.62
CA ALA A 319 4.62 -20.01 2.47
C ALA A 319 3.33 -19.30 2.02
N VAL A 320 2.89 -18.30 2.79
CA VAL A 320 1.69 -17.50 2.54
C VAL A 320 1.78 -16.69 1.25
N THR A 321 2.97 -16.18 0.90
CA THR A 321 3.19 -15.47 -0.37
C THR A 321 3.10 -16.43 -1.55
N SER A 322 3.74 -17.60 -1.49
CA SER A 322 3.62 -18.63 -2.55
C SER A 322 2.19 -19.16 -2.67
N ALA A 323 1.47 -19.35 -1.57
CA ALA A 323 0.06 -19.72 -1.60
C ALA A 323 -0.82 -18.63 -2.22
N ALA A 324 -0.56 -17.35 -1.95
CA ALA A 324 -1.26 -16.24 -2.59
C ALA A 324 -1.00 -16.21 -4.10
N MET A 325 0.21 -16.55 -4.56
CA MET A 325 0.52 -16.69 -5.99
C MET A 325 -0.30 -17.83 -6.64
N ILE A 326 -0.41 -18.99 -5.98
CA ILE A 326 -1.28 -20.09 -6.44
C ILE A 326 -2.73 -19.63 -6.52
N ALA A 327 -3.24 -18.98 -5.46
CA ALA A 327 -4.62 -18.51 -5.43
C ALA A 327 -4.91 -17.52 -6.57
N ARG A 328 -3.97 -16.62 -6.82
CA ARG A 328 -4.01 -15.68 -7.93
C ARG A 328 -4.00 -16.36 -9.28
N TYR A 329 -3.13 -17.33 -9.51
CA TYR A 329 -3.13 -18.14 -10.74
C TYR A 329 -4.52 -18.73 -11.06
N TYR A 330 -5.23 -19.23 -10.04
CA TYR A 330 -6.60 -19.74 -10.17
C TYR A 330 -7.69 -18.66 -10.07
N GLY A 331 -7.35 -17.40 -10.33
CA GLY A 331 -8.32 -16.30 -10.45
C GLY A 331 -8.80 -15.69 -9.14
N LYS A 332 -8.19 -16.01 -8.00
CA LYS A 332 -8.52 -15.38 -6.72
C LYS A 332 -7.66 -14.13 -6.51
N ASN A 333 -8.30 -12.96 -6.42
CA ASN A 333 -7.61 -11.71 -6.13
C ASN A 333 -7.29 -11.56 -4.63
N ILE A 334 -6.36 -12.37 -4.14
CA ILE A 334 -5.91 -12.36 -2.74
C ILE A 334 -4.42 -12.02 -2.68
N ASN A 335 -4.04 -11.07 -1.82
CA ASN A 335 -2.63 -10.74 -1.58
C ASN A 335 -2.04 -11.57 -0.42
N PRO A 336 -0.71 -11.59 -0.22
CA PRO A 336 -0.09 -12.40 0.83
C PRO A 336 -0.58 -12.13 2.25
N TYR A 337 -0.93 -10.87 2.56
CA TYR A 337 -1.48 -10.53 3.87
C TYR A 337 -2.88 -11.13 4.04
N GLN A 338 -3.78 -10.96 3.08
CA GLN A 338 -5.11 -11.58 3.13
C GLN A 338 -5.02 -13.10 3.17
N MET A 339 -4.11 -13.70 2.38
CA MET A 339 -3.87 -15.14 2.41
C MET A 339 -3.47 -15.61 3.81
N GLY A 340 -2.54 -14.92 4.47
CA GLY A 340 -2.21 -15.28 5.84
C GLY A 340 -3.40 -15.18 6.79
N ALA A 341 -4.31 -14.22 6.62
CA ALA A 341 -5.52 -14.11 7.43
C ALA A 341 -6.39 -15.38 7.29
N GLU A 342 -6.59 -15.83 6.05
CA GLU A 342 -7.32 -17.07 5.74
C GLU A 342 -6.66 -18.30 6.37
N MET A 343 -5.32 -18.36 6.34
CA MET A 343 -4.58 -19.48 6.94
C MET A 343 -4.71 -19.49 8.47
N CYS A 344 -4.60 -18.31 9.10
CA CYS A 344 -4.48 -18.16 10.55
C CYS A 344 -5.77 -18.44 11.33
N SER A 345 -6.93 -18.59 10.68
CA SER A 345 -8.22 -18.85 11.34
C SER A 345 -8.27 -20.13 12.19
N ASN A 346 -7.29 -21.04 12.09
CA ASN A 346 -7.21 -22.26 12.92
C ASN A 346 -6.02 -22.27 13.91
N GLY A 347 -5.31 -21.15 14.08
CA GLY A 347 -4.22 -21.05 15.06
C GLY A 347 -2.93 -21.80 14.72
N THR A 348 -2.79 -22.37 13.52
CA THR A 348 -1.57 -23.08 13.10
C THR A 348 -0.59 -22.13 12.39
N ILE A 349 0.70 -22.32 12.66
CA ILE A 349 1.83 -21.55 12.09
C ILE A 349 2.21 -22.05 10.68
N GLY A 350 1.77 -23.27 10.34
CA GLY A 350 2.10 -23.96 9.10
C GLY A 350 1.12 -23.66 7.96
N LEU A 351 1.60 -23.83 6.74
CA LEU A 351 0.77 -23.76 5.54
C LEU A 351 -0.25 -24.91 5.55
N ASP A 352 -1.54 -24.57 5.58
CA ASP A 352 -2.62 -25.53 5.36
C ASP A 352 -2.98 -25.55 3.85
N VAL A 353 -2.47 -26.56 3.14
CA VAL A 353 -2.70 -26.70 1.69
C VAL A 353 -4.17 -27.00 1.39
N GLY A 354 -4.91 -27.66 2.29
CA GLY A 354 -6.33 -27.92 2.14
C GLY A 354 -7.15 -26.64 2.12
N LYS A 355 -6.80 -25.65 2.96
CA LYS A 355 -7.40 -24.32 2.90
C LYS A 355 -7.11 -23.59 1.59
N VAL A 356 -5.88 -23.67 1.08
CA VAL A 356 -5.55 -23.09 -0.23
C VAL A 356 -6.44 -23.71 -1.31
N ALA A 357 -6.55 -25.03 -1.32
CA ALA A 357 -7.37 -25.79 -2.26
C ALA A 357 -8.86 -25.39 -2.17
N ASN A 358 -9.41 -25.31 -0.96
CA ASN A 358 -10.79 -24.87 -0.72
C ASN A 358 -11.02 -23.43 -1.20
N LEU A 359 -10.10 -22.50 -0.90
CA LEU A 359 -10.20 -21.09 -1.31
C LEU A 359 -10.28 -20.94 -2.83
N ILE A 360 -9.51 -21.73 -3.57
CA ILE A 360 -9.46 -21.71 -5.04
C ILE A 360 -10.52 -22.61 -5.68
N GLY A 361 -11.28 -23.38 -4.90
CA GLY A 361 -12.29 -24.32 -5.40
C GLY A 361 -11.68 -25.50 -6.18
N LYS A 362 -10.55 -26.04 -5.70
CA LYS A 362 -9.81 -27.15 -6.32
C LYS A 362 -9.59 -28.29 -5.34
N SER A 363 -9.35 -29.48 -5.88
CA SER A 363 -8.74 -30.57 -5.12
C SER A 363 -7.22 -30.41 -5.14
N TYR A 364 -6.50 -31.10 -4.26
CA TYR A 364 -5.03 -31.09 -4.27
C TYR A 364 -4.45 -32.48 -4.05
N LYS A 365 -3.24 -32.70 -4.56
CA LYS A 365 -2.44 -33.91 -4.29
C LYS A 365 -1.03 -33.53 -3.90
N GLY A 366 -0.56 -34.10 -2.80
CA GLY A 366 0.79 -33.92 -2.28
C GLY A 366 1.71 -35.10 -2.57
N GLN A 367 3.00 -34.84 -2.78
CA GLN A 367 4.05 -35.87 -2.75
C GLN A 367 5.24 -35.37 -1.94
N SER A 368 5.74 -36.23 -1.06
CA SER A 368 7.02 -36.02 -0.38
C SER A 368 8.18 -36.52 -1.24
N ASN A 369 9.33 -35.84 -1.17
CA ASN A 369 10.55 -36.15 -1.93
C ASN A 369 10.25 -36.43 -3.43
N PRO A 370 9.70 -35.45 -4.16
CA PRO A 370 9.25 -35.67 -5.53
C PRO A 370 10.39 -36.04 -6.48
N SER A 371 10.08 -36.87 -7.47
CA SER A 371 10.95 -37.05 -8.64
C SER A 371 10.69 -35.95 -9.68
N ILE A 372 11.61 -35.78 -10.63
CA ILE A 372 11.39 -34.91 -11.80
C ILE A 372 10.17 -35.37 -12.61
N SER A 373 10.01 -36.67 -12.82
CA SER A 373 8.87 -37.21 -13.56
C SER A 373 7.54 -36.88 -12.89
N TYR A 374 7.48 -36.90 -11.55
CA TYR A 374 6.29 -36.49 -10.81
C TYR A 374 6.00 -34.99 -11.02
N LEU A 375 7.01 -34.13 -10.90
CA LEU A 375 6.84 -32.69 -11.13
C LEU A 375 6.34 -32.39 -12.54
N GLN A 376 6.92 -33.03 -13.56
CA GLN A 376 6.48 -32.88 -14.94
C GLN A 376 5.00 -33.27 -15.11
N SER A 377 4.57 -34.38 -14.50
CA SER A 377 3.17 -34.79 -14.49
C SER A 377 2.28 -33.79 -13.72
N ALA A 378 2.71 -33.33 -12.56
CA ALA A 378 1.97 -32.40 -11.72
C ALA A 378 1.75 -31.04 -12.42
N LEU A 379 2.77 -30.56 -13.15
CA LEU A 379 2.73 -29.29 -13.88
C LEU A 379 1.74 -29.26 -15.04
N THR A 380 1.25 -30.43 -15.49
CA THR A 380 0.14 -30.49 -16.46
C THR A 380 -1.19 -29.97 -15.91
N HIS A 381 -1.32 -29.86 -14.58
CA HIS A 381 -2.49 -29.32 -13.90
C HIS A 381 -2.36 -27.82 -13.54
N GLY A 382 -1.19 -27.22 -13.80
CA GLY A 382 -0.85 -25.85 -13.41
C GLY A 382 0.38 -25.77 -12.50
N PRO A 383 0.66 -24.60 -11.91
CA PRO A 383 1.83 -24.39 -11.07
C PRO A 383 1.79 -25.24 -9.80
N VAL A 384 2.96 -25.67 -9.37
CA VAL A 384 3.16 -26.55 -8.21
C VAL A 384 3.67 -25.72 -7.04
N LEU A 385 2.99 -25.84 -5.89
CA LEU A 385 3.46 -25.27 -4.64
C LEU A 385 4.50 -26.20 -4.03
N ALA A 386 5.74 -25.73 -3.87
CA ALA A 386 6.87 -26.56 -3.48
C ALA A 386 7.50 -26.08 -2.17
N GLN A 387 7.82 -27.02 -1.30
CA GLN A 387 8.52 -26.83 -0.04
C GLN A 387 9.86 -27.54 -0.10
N GLY A 388 10.95 -26.85 0.25
CA GLY A 388 12.27 -27.45 0.40
C GLY A 388 12.99 -27.00 1.65
N VAL A 389 13.99 -27.76 2.07
CA VAL A 389 14.91 -27.40 3.16
C VAL A 389 16.24 -27.05 2.53
N LYS A 390 16.69 -25.81 2.69
CA LYS A 390 17.86 -25.28 1.97
C LYS A 390 17.76 -25.35 0.45
N ALA A 391 16.58 -25.67 -0.07
CA ALA A 391 16.27 -25.49 -1.47
C ALA A 391 16.35 -24.00 -1.78
N PHE A 392 16.78 -23.70 -2.99
CA PHE A 392 16.78 -22.35 -3.51
C PHE A 392 17.67 -21.36 -2.75
N GLN A 393 18.79 -21.82 -2.16
CA GLN A 393 19.71 -21.02 -1.34
C GLN A 393 19.11 -20.48 -0.02
N ALA A 394 17.94 -20.98 0.38
CA ALA A 394 17.38 -20.61 1.68
C ALA A 394 18.22 -21.18 2.84
N SER A 395 18.23 -20.50 3.99
CA SER A 395 18.90 -20.98 5.20
C SER A 395 18.09 -22.02 5.99
N GLY A 396 16.82 -22.22 5.63
CA GLY A 396 15.88 -23.12 6.31
C GLY A 396 14.78 -23.66 5.40
N GLN A 397 13.63 -23.96 6.00
CA GLN A 397 12.43 -24.31 5.24
C GLN A 397 11.98 -23.13 4.39
N HIS A 398 11.75 -23.37 3.10
CA HIS A 398 11.38 -22.36 2.14
C HIS A 398 10.29 -22.87 1.20
N TRP A 399 9.42 -21.97 0.78
CA TRP A 399 8.32 -22.25 -0.15
C TRP A 399 8.48 -21.42 -1.40
N VAL A 400 8.24 -22.06 -2.55
CA VAL A 400 8.26 -21.43 -3.88
C VAL A 400 7.12 -21.97 -4.72
N VAL A 401 6.88 -21.34 -5.87
CA VAL A 401 5.98 -21.89 -6.90
C VAL A 401 6.81 -22.33 -8.11
N ILE A 402 6.71 -23.62 -8.48
CA ILE A 402 7.31 -24.14 -9.71
C ILE A 402 6.29 -24.00 -10.84
N VAL A 403 6.71 -23.42 -11.95
CA VAL A 403 5.81 -23.00 -13.04
C VAL A 403 5.93 -23.93 -14.23
N SER A 404 7.15 -24.30 -14.58
CA SER A 404 7.43 -25.16 -15.73
C SER A 404 8.79 -25.81 -15.57
N ILE A 405 9.03 -26.85 -16.38
CA ILE A 405 10.32 -27.53 -16.52
C ILE A 405 10.65 -27.53 -17.99
N SER A 406 11.86 -27.06 -18.34
CA SER A 406 12.38 -27.04 -19.70
C SER A 406 13.80 -27.60 -19.69
N GLY A 407 13.98 -28.80 -20.22
CA GLY A 407 15.26 -29.51 -20.20
C GLY A 407 15.75 -29.78 -18.78
N ASP A 408 16.95 -29.28 -18.46
CA ASP A 408 17.60 -29.39 -17.16
C ASP A 408 17.27 -28.23 -16.22
N LYS A 409 16.28 -27.40 -16.57
CA LYS A 409 15.89 -26.21 -15.80
C LYS A 409 14.44 -26.27 -15.33
N MET A 410 14.22 -25.81 -14.11
CA MET A 410 12.93 -25.48 -13.54
C MET A 410 12.77 -23.96 -13.53
N ILE A 411 11.60 -23.49 -13.94
CA ILE A 411 11.21 -22.09 -13.84
C ILE A 411 10.43 -21.91 -12.56
N ILE A 412 10.91 -21.06 -11.64
CA ILE A 412 10.29 -20.84 -10.34
C ILE A 412 9.94 -19.38 -10.08
N SER A 413 8.92 -19.17 -9.27
CA SER A 413 8.57 -17.90 -8.64
C SER A 413 8.93 -17.99 -7.15
N ASP A 414 10.06 -17.39 -6.79
CA ASP A 414 10.59 -17.38 -5.43
C ASP A 414 10.16 -16.11 -4.69
N PRO A 415 9.34 -16.21 -3.62
CA PRO A 415 8.81 -15.03 -2.94
C PRO A 415 9.87 -14.19 -2.21
N THR A 416 11.08 -14.70 -1.95
CA THR A 416 12.12 -13.95 -1.22
C THR A 416 12.74 -12.81 -2.03
N ILE A 417 12.59 -12.85 -3.35
CA ILE A 417 13.17 -11.86 -4.24
C ILE A 417 12.33 -10.58 -4.14
N ARG A 418 12.94 -9.51 -3.62
CA ARG A 418 12.27 -8.23 -3.32
C ARG A 418 11.80 -7.46 -4.56
N ASN A 419 12.35 -7.77 -5.74
CA ASN A 419 12.00 -7.14 -7.00
C ASN A 419 11.07 -8.04 -7.81
N VAL A 420 10.14 -7.45 -8.56
CA VAL A 420 9.17 -8.16 -9.42
C VAL A 420 9.85 -9.07 -10.46
N GLY A 421 11.11 -8.80 -10.80
CA GLY A 421 11.96 -9.67 -11.64
C GLY A 421 12.37 -11.01 -11.02
N GLY A 422 11.85 -11.36 -9.83
CA GLY A 422 12.02 -12.68 -9.22
C GLY A 422 11.10 -13.78 -9.79
N SER A 423 10.10 -13.39 -10.58
CA SER A 423 9.26 -14.34 -11.30
C SER A 423 10.04 -15.00 -12.44
N GLY A 424 10.03 -16.33 -12.50
CA GLY A 424 10.64 -17.07 -13.61
C GLY A 424 12.14 -17.32 -13.48
N LYS A 425 12.67 -17.35 -12.25
CA LYS A 425 14.07 -17.70 -12.02
C LYS A 425 14.32 -19.14 -12.44
N GLU A 426 15.39 -19.36 -13.19
CA GLU A 426 15.82 -20.69 -13.60
C GLU A 426 16.63 -21.37 -12.50
N TRP A 427 16.33 -22.64 -12.23
CA TRP A 427 17.07 -23.51 -11.32
C TRP A 427 17.34 -24.85 -11.97
N SER A 428 18.48 -25.47 -11.65
CA SER A 428 18.76 -26.82 -12.16
C SER A 428 17.74 -27.84 -11.62
N THR A 429 17.28 -28.76 -12.46
CA THR A 429 16.44 -29.89 -12.06
C THR A 429 17.14 -30.82 -11.06
N SER A 430 18.47 -30.80 -10.97
CA SER A 430 19.22 -31.50 -9.92
C SER A 430 18.83 -31.06 -8.49
N GLU A 431 18.32 -29.84 -8.34
CA GLU A 431 17.86 -29.27 -7.07
C GLU A 431 16.54 -29.89 -6.56
N VAL A 432 15.85 -30.70 -7.38
CA VAL A 432 14.61 -31.37 -6.96
C VAL A 432 14.82 -32.32 -5.78
N SER A 433 16.02 -32.89 -5.66
CA SER A 433 16.42 -33.66 -4.48
C SER A 433 16.36 -32.88 -3.15
N LYS A 434 16.33 -31.53 -3.19
CA LYS A 434 16.21 -30.66 -2.02
C LYS A 434 14.75 -30.31 -1.69
N LEU A 435 13.79 -30.70 -2.54
CA LEU A 435 12.37 -30.54 -2.27
C LEU A 435 11.90 -31.63 -1.32
N THR A 436 11.21 -31.20 -0.27
CA THR A 436 10.65 -32.08 0.76
C THR A 436 9.21 -32.44 0.46
N ASN A 437 8.40 -31.48 0.03
CA ASN A 437 7.00 -31.69 -0.32
C ASN A 437 6.62 -30.82 -1.53
N VAL A 438 5.72 -31.33 -2.36
CA VAL A 438 5.12 -30.58 -3.47
C VAL A 438 3.63 -30.85 -3.55
N TYR A 439 2.87 -29.85 -3.98
CA TYR A 439 1.42 -29.90 -4.07
C TYR A 439 0.97 -29.31 -5.40
N TYR A 440 0.14 -30.04 -6.13
CA TYR A 440 -0.56 -29.52 -7.29
C TYR A 440 -2.07 -29.54 -7.06
N PHE A 441 -2.78 -28.68 -7.78
CA PHE A 441 -4.21 -28.44 -7.61
C PHE A 441 -4.93 -28.77 -8.92
N TYR A 442 -6.06 -29.49 -8.86
CA TYR A 442 -6.76 -29.98 -10.04
C TYR A 442 -8.27 -29.73 -9.97
#